data_AF-A0A1G3TTE5-F1
#
_entry.id   AF-A0A1G3TTE5-F1
#
_cell.length_a   1.000
_cell.length_b   1.000
_cell.length_c   1.000
_cell.angle_alpha   90.00
_cell.angle_beta   90.00
_cell.angle_gamma   90.00
#
_symmetry.space_group_name_H-M   'P 1'
#
loop_
_entity.id
_entity.type
_entity.pdbx_description
1 polymer ?
#
loop_
_entity_poly.entity_id
_entity_poly.type
_entity_poly.pdbx_seq_one_letter_code
_entity_poly.pdbx_strand_id
1 'polypeptide(L)'
;MELFFNEEYSIFWTAISSIMGVIATTMAVFALLYSMRTYNKTMQVVHYGEIDKMYFEILKEALAKPHVVRQNIIRSEEEEVEYGIYAFIVWNFLESIYDRCTLDESLKTTWFPIIETERATHLAWIQSPQNRIKFKDEFLNFIDKGNFQIA
;
A
#
# COMPACT_ATOMS: atom_id res chain seq x y z
N MET A 1 -58.37 -11.42 -41.40
CA MET A 1 -57.62 -10.16 -41.24
C MET A 1 -57.03 -10.02 -39.84
N GLU A 2 -57.48 -10.75 -38.82
CA GLU A 2 -56.90 -10.68 -37.46
C GLU A 2 -55.61 -11.52 -37.27
N LEU A 3 -55.43 -12.61 -38.02
CA LEU A 3 -54.22 -13.45 -37.95
C LEU A 3 -52.96 -12.73 -38.45
N PHE A 4 -53.08 -11.90 -39.49
CA PHE A 4 -51.94 -11.14 -40.05
C PHE A 4 -51.44 -10.03 -39.11
N PHE A 5 -52.35 -9.35 -38.39
CA PHE A 5 -51.96 -8.33 -37.41
C PHE A 5 -51.27 -8.94 -36.17
N ASN A 6 -51.62 -10.17 -35.79
CA ASN A 6 -51.03 -10.82 -34.62
C ASN A 6 -49.59 -11.31 -34.87
N GLU A 7 -49.31 -11.83 -36.07
CA GLU A 7 -47.95 -12.20 -36.47
C GLU A 7 -47.03 -10.98 -36.59
N GLU A 8 -47.44 -9.93 -37.30
CA GLU A 8 -46.65 -8.68 -37.41
C GLU A 8 -46.42 -8.04 -36.03
N TYR A 9 -47.42 -8.03 -35.17
CA TYR A 9 -47.30 -7.54 -33.80
C TYR A 9 -46.30 -8.37 -32.97
N SER A 10 -46.36 -9.70 -33.07
CA SER A 10 -45.42 -10.59 -32.37
C SER A 10 -43.96 -10.40 -32.84
N ILE A 11 -43.76 -10.19 -34.14
CA ILE A 11 -42.45 -9.91 -34.74
C ILE A 11 -41.92 -8.56 -34.24
N PHE A 12 -42.78 -7.53 -34.19
CA PHE A 12 -42.42 -6.21 -33.68
C PHE A 12 -41.98 -6.25 -32.21
N TRP A 13 -42.73 -6.93 -31.33
CA TRP A 13 -42.35 -7.07 -29.93
C TRP A 13 -41.09 -7.91 -29.71
N THR A 14 -40.88 -8.93 -30.54
CA THR A 14 -39.65 -9.73 -30.50
C THR A 14 -38.43 -8.90 -30.93
N ALA A 15 -38.59 -8.05 -31.95
CA ALA A 15 -37.55 -7.11 -32.35
C ALA A 15 -37.22 -6.12 -31.22
N ILE A 16 -38.23 -5.52 -30.59
CA ILE A 16 -38.04 -4.61 -29.44
C ILE A 16 -37.36 -5.33 -28.28
N SER A 17 -37.80 -6.54 -27.92
CA SER A 17 -37.23 -7.27 -26.79
C SER A 17 -35.78 -7.68 -27.03
N SER A 18 -35.42 -8.04 -28.27
CA SER A 18 -34.03 -8.35 -28.64
C SER A 18 -33.12 -7.12 -28.52
N ILE A 19 -33.58 -5.95 -29.00
CA ILE A 19 -32.84 -4.67 -28.89
C ILE A 19 -32.66 -4.30 -27.43
N MET A 20 -33.73 -4.39 -26.62
CA MET A 20 -33.67 -4.12 -25.19
C MET A 20 -32.74 -5.09 -24.45
N GLY A 21 -32.72 -6.36 -24.85
CA GLY A 21 -31.80 -7.37 -24.33
C GLY A 21 -30.34 -6.98 -24.58
N VAL A 22 -30.00 -6.59 -25.81
CA VAL A 22 -28.65 -6.15 -26.17
C VAL A 22 -28.24 -4.90 -25.39
N ILE A 23 -29.14 -3.92 -25.23
CA ILE A 23 -28.88 -2.71 -24.43
C ILE A 23 -28.62 -3.08 -22.97
N ALA A 24 -29.47 -3.93 -22.38
CA ALA A 24 -29.32 -4.35 -20.99
C ALA A 24 -28.01 -5.11 -20.75
N THR A 25 -27.65 -6.04 -21.64
CA THR A 25 -26.37 -6.77 -21.54
C THR A 25 -25.18 -5.80 -21.67
N THR A 26 -25.26 -4.85 -22.60
CA THR A 26 -24.21 -3.85 -22.80
C THR A 26 -24.03 -2.97 -21.55
N MET A 27 -25.13 -2.48 -20.97
CA MET A 27 -25.09 -1.72 -19.72
C MET A 27 -24.53 -2.53 -18.56
N ALA A 28 -24.88 -3.81 -18.45
CA ALA A 28 -24.33 -4.70 -17.42
C ALA A 28 -22.81 -4.85 -17.56
N VAL A 29 -22.30 -5.03 -18.78
CA VAL A 29 -20.85 -5.08 -19.05
C VAL A 29 -20.18 -3.77 -18.66
N PHE A 30 -20.74 -2.62 -19.05
CA PHE A 30 -20.19 -1.31 -18.65
C PHE A 30 -20.20 -1.10 -17.13
N ALA A 31 -21.28 -1.50 -16.45
CA ALA A 31 -21.39 -1.41 -15.00
C ALA A 31 -20.34 -2.30 -14.30
N LEU A 32 -20.11 -3.51 -14.79
CA LEU A 32 -19.05 -4.40 -14.28
C LEU A 32 -17.67 -3.79 -14.48
N LEU A 33 -17.36 -3.29 -15.68
CA LEU A 33 -16.08 -2.64 -15.97
C LEU A 33 -15.85 -1.41 -15.08
N TYR A 34 -16.89 -0.59 -14.89
CA TYR A 34 -16.83 0.56 -14.01
C TYR A 34 -16.64 0.15 -12.54
N SER A 35 -17.34 -0.88 -12.09
CA SER A 35 -17.22 -1.42 -10.73
C SER A 35 -15.82 -1.97 -10.46
N MET A 36 -15.26 -2.77 -11.37
CA MET A 36 -13.89 -3.27 -11.27
C MET A 36 -12.86 -2.13 -11.23
N ARG A 37 -13.02 -1.13 -12.09
CA ARG A 37 -12.13 0.05 -12.11
C ARG A 37 -12.22 0.84 -10.82
N THR A 38 -13.43 1.05 -10.31
CA THR A 38 -13.66 1.76 -9.04
C THR A 38 -13.09 0.97 -7.88
N TYR A 39 -13.30 -0.34 -7.83
CA TYR A 39 -12.74 -1.24 -6.83
C TYR A 39 -11.22 -1.17 -6.78
N ASN A 40 -10.54 -1.21 -7.94
CA ASN A 40 -9.09 -1.08 -7.99
C ASN A 40 -8.60 0.26 -7.44
N LYS A 41 -9.28 1.37 -7.77
CA LYS A 41 -8.96 2.69 -7.21
C LYS A 41 -9.20 2.76 -5.70
N THR A 42 -10.33 2.23 -5.23
CA THR A 42 -10.67 2.22 -3.80
C THR A 42 -9.69 1.35 -3.01
N MET A 43 -9.33 0.18 -3.52
CA MET A 43 -8.41 -0.73 -2.85
C MET A 43 -7.00 -0.18 -2.77
N GLN A 44 -6.53 0.53 -3.82
CA GLN A 44 -5.30 1.33 -3.72
C GLN A 44 -5.44 2.37 -2.60
N VAL A 45 -6.40 3.29 -2.67
CA VAL A 45 -6.53 4.41 -1.71
C VAL A 45 -6.65 3.95 -0.25
N VAL A 46 -7.44 2.90 0.03
CA VAL A 46 -7.61 2.37 1.40
C VAL A 46 -6.28 1.87 1.96
N HIS A 47 -5.51 1.13 1.16
CA HIS A 47 -4.22 0.61 1.60
C HIS A 47 -3.15 1.69 1.78
N TYR A 48 -3.15 2.75 0.96
CA TYR A 48 -2.25 3.89 1.18
C TYR A 48 -2.57 4.62 2.49
N GLY A 49 -3.85 4.84 2.78
CA GLY A 49 -4.27 5.48 4.01
C GLY A 49 -3.94 4.67 5.27
N GLU A 50 -3.99 3.34 5.19
CA GLU A 50 -3.58 2.46 6.29
C GLU A 50 -2.09 2.57 6.60
N ILE A 51 -1.25 2.57 5.56
CA ILE A 51 0.20 2.68 5.69
C ILE A 51 0.58 4.04 6.31
N ASP A 52 0.05 5.14 5.79
CA ASP A 52 0.32 6.47 6.32
C ASP A 52 -0.13 6.59 7.79
N LYS A 53 -1.27 5.98 8.13
CA LYS A 53 -1.75 5.94 9.51
C LYS A 53 -0.81 5.17 10.42
N MET A 54 -0.31 4.00 9.99
CA MET A 54 0.65 3.21 10.77
C MET A 54 1.94 4.00 11.01
N TYR A 55 2.48 4.64 9.97
CA TYR A 55 3.66 5.49 10.10
C TYR A 55 3.41 6.67 11.05
N PHE A 56 2.25 7.31 10.96
CA PHE A 56 1.87 8.38 11.87
C PHE A 56 1.79 7.93 13.33
N GLU A 57 1.28 6.73 13.61
CA GLU A 57 1.29 6.17 14.98
C GLU A 57 2.72 5.88 15.47
N ILE A 58 3.62 5.38 14.61
CA ILE A 58 5.04 5.22 14.94
C ILE A 58 5.68 6.58 15.29
N LEU A 59 5.38 7.63 14.52
CA LEU A 59 5.88 8.98 14.77
C LEU A 59 5.29 9.59 16.06
N LYS A 60 4.02 9.34 16.36
CA LYS A 60 3.40 9.76 17.63
C LYS A 60 4.08 9.12 18.82
N GLU A 61 4.43 7.84 18.74
CA GLU A 61 5.15 7.17 19.82
C GLU A 61 6.54 7.79 20.01
N ALA A 62 7.24 8.11 18.91
CA ALA A 62 8.49 8.87 18.98
C ALA A 62 8.33 10.27 19.58
N LEU A 63 7.22 10.96 19.31
CA LEU A 63 6.90 12.24 19.93
C LEU A 63 6.65 12.11 21.44
N ALA A 64 5.98 11.03 21.87
CA ALA A 64 5.76 10.73 23.28
C ALA A 64 7.06 10.36 24.00
N LYS A 65 8.00 9.72 23.29
CA LYS A 65 9.28 9.23 23.81
C LYS A 65 10.47 9.73 23.00
N PRO A 66 10.86 11.02 23.11
CA PRO A 66 11.88 11.60 22.22
C PRO A 66 13.26 10.93 22.24
N HIS A 67 13.59 10.18 23.30
CA HIS A 67 14.85 9.44 23.42
C HIS A 67 15.00 8.31 22.40
N VAL A 68 13.91 7.84 21.79
CA VAL A 68 13.95 6.77 20.77
C VAL A 68 14.48 7.26 19.43
N VAL A 69 14.34 8.56 19.11
CA VAL A 69 14.81 9.16 17.85
C VAL A 69 16.09 9.98 18.04
N ARG A 70 16.27 10.62 19.21
CA ARG A 70 17.44 11.47 19.44
C ARG A 70 18.73 10.67 19.42
N GLN A 71 19.68 11.14 18.61
CA GLN A 71 21.04 10.61 18.56
C GLN A 71 21.91 11.25 19.65
N ASN A 72 22.99 10.58 20.05
CA ASN A 72 24.00 11.09 20.98
C ASN A 72 23.50 11.45 22.39
N ILE A 73 22.51 10.72 22.89
CA ILE A 73 22.06 10.81 24.29
C ILE A 73 22.56 9.60 25.08
N ILE A 74 22.76 9.79 26.38
CA ILE A 74 22.98 8.68 27.32
C ILE A 74 21.59 8.17 27.71
N ARG A 75 21.29 6.93 27.35
CA ARG A 75 20.04 6.25 27.69
C ARG A 75 20.21 5.45 28.98
N SER A 76 19.17 5.41 29.80
CA SER A 76 19.05 4.42 30.88
C SER A 76 18.83 3.01 30.32
N GLU A 77 18.95 1.97 31.16
CA GLU A 77 18.70 0.60 30.72
C GLU A 77 17.27 0.40 30.19
N GLU A 78 16.28 1.02 30.82
CA GLU A 78 14.88 0.95 30.38
C GLU A 78 14.69 1.67 29.04
N GLU A 79 15.29 2.85 28.87
CA GLU A 79 15.24 3.62 27.62
C GLU A 79 15.94 2.92 26.45
N GLU A 80 16.99 2.14 26.72
CA GLU A 80 17.67 1.34 25.69
C GLU A 80 16.79 0.17 25.22
N VAL A 81 16.04 -0.45 26.12
CA VAL A 81 15.04 -1.47 25.77
C VAL A 81 13.93 -0.86 24.93
N GLU A 82 13.41 0.30 25.33
CA GLU A 82 12.39 1.03 24.56
C GLU A 82 12.89 1.41 23.16
N TYR A 83 14.13 1.92 23.07
CA TYR A 83 14.77 2.21 21.79
C TYR A 83 14.90 0.94 20.93
N GLY A 84 15.32 -0.18 21.51
CA GLY A 84 15.47 -1.44 20.78
C GLY A 84 14.15 -1.96 20.21
N ILE A 85 13.07 -1.86 20.98
CA ILE A 85 11.72 -2.22 20.53
C ILE A 85 11.26 -1.27 19.42
N TYR A 86 11.45 0.04 19.62
CA TYR A 86 11.08 1.05 18.63
C TYR A 86 11.82 0.86 17.30
N ALA A 87 13.14 0.70 17.35
CA ALA A 87 13.96 0.45 16.17
C ALA A 87 13.53 -0.82 15.44
N PHE A 88 13.19 -1.90 16.17
CA PHE A 88 12.67 -3.12 15.56
C PHE A 88 11.33 -2.87 14.84
N ILE A 89 10.40 -2.12 15.44
CA ILE A 89 9.11 -1.78 14.83
C ILE A 89 9.32 -0.97 13.55
N VAL A 90 10.16 0.08 13.60
CA VAL A 90 10.50 0.91 12.45
C VAL A 90 11.06 0.05 11.33
N TRP A 91 12.07 -0.78 11.60
CA TRP A 91 12.69 -1.60 10.57
C TRP A 91 11.73 -2.64 9.96
N ASN A 92 10.85 -3.27 10.74
CA ASN A 92 9.82 -4.18 10.21
C ASN A 92 8.82 -3.44 9.32
N PHE A 93 8.43 -2.24 9.73
CA PHE A 93 7.55 -1.41 8.93
C PHE A 93 8.22 -1.04 7.60
N LEU A 94 9.47 -0.56 7.63
CA LEU A 94 10.23 -0.21 6.42
C LEU A 94 10.46 -1.41 5.50
N GLU A 95 10.72 -2.61 6.04
CA GLU A 95 10.81 -3.84 5.24
C GLU A 95 9.50 -4.16 4.54
N SER A 96 8.37 -4.01 5.23
CA SER A 96 7.03 -4.20 4.65
C SER A 96 6.73 -3.16 3.56
N ILE A 97 7.19 -1.91 3.73
CA ILE A 97 7.09 -0.88 2.70
C ILE A 97 7.98 -1.20 1.51
N TYR A 98 9.20 -1.67 1.74
CA TYR A 98 10.11 -2.09 0.67
C TYR A 98 9.48 -3.19 -0.20
N ASP A 99 8.97 -4.25 0.43
CA ASP A 99 8.23 -5.32 -0.26
C ASP A 99 7.10 -4.73 -1.12
N ARG A 100 6.34 -3.77 -0.59
CA ARG A 100 5.24 -3.14 -1.31
C ARG A 100 5.69 -2.21 -2.45
N CYS A 101 6.79 -1.48 -2.26
CA CYS A 101 7.42 -0.65 -3.29
C CYS A 101 7.92 -1.46 -4.48
N THR A 102 8.27 -2.74 -4.29
CA THR A 102 8.62 -3.61 -5.43
C THR A 102 7.42 -3.93 -6.33
N LEU A 103 6.20 -3.89 -5.77
CA LEU A 103 4.96 -4.14 -6.51
C LEU A 103 4.37 -2.86 -7.11
N ASP A 104 4.56 -1.72 -6.46
CA ASP A 104 4.04 -0.42 -6.89
C ASP A 104 5.14 0.63 -6.90
N GLU A 105 5.62 0.99 -8.09
CA GLU A 105 6.71 1.95 -8.26
C GLU A 105 6.34 3.37 -7.80
N SER A 106 5.04 3.71 -7.79
CA SER A 106 4.61 5.06 -7.38
C SER A 106 4.91 5.32 -5.90
N LEU A 107 4.88 4.28 -5.05
CA LEU A 107 5.26 4.35 -3.63
C LEU A 107 6.72 4.77 -3.44
N LYS A 108 7.62 4.41 -4.36
CA LYS A 108 9.06 4.67 -4.22
C LYS A 108 9.32 6.17 -4.04
N THR A 109 8.57 7.01 -4.74
CA THR A 109 8.70 8.49 -4.69
C THR A 109 8.48 9.08 -3.32
N THR A 110 7.55 8.53 -2.55
CA THR A 110 7.21 9.03 -1.22
C THR A 110 8.01 8.35 -0.13
N TRP A 111 8.21 7.03 -0.25
CA TRP A 111 8.75 6.22 0.85
C TRP A 111 10.26 6.10 0.86
N PHE A 112 10.95 6.24 -0.27
CA PHE A 112 12.41 6.17 -0.28
C PHE A 112 13.07 7.28 0.55
N PRO A 113 12.62 8.56 0.49
CA PRO A 113 13.11 9.60 1.38
C PRO A 113 12.85 9.31 2.87
N ILE A 114 11.72 8.69 3.19
CA ILE A 114 11.38 8.29 4.57
C ILE A 114 12.33 7.19 5.05
N ILE A 115 12.52 6.14 4.22
CA ILE A 115 13.47 5.07 4.52
C ILE A 115 14.88 5.64 4.71
N GLU A 116 15.31 6.59 3.89
CA GLU A 116 16.61 7.24 4.02
C GLU A 116 16.76 7.98 5.35
N THR A 117 15.72 8.72 5.75
CA THR A 117 15.69 9.48 7.00
C THR A 117 15.74 8.55 8.22
N GLU A 118 14.88 7.52 8.25
CA GLU A 118 14.83 6.56 9.35
C GLU A 118 16.10 5.71 9.42
N ARG A 119 16.67 5.36 8.27
CA ARG A 119 17.98 4.70 8.20
C ARG A 119 19.04 5.58 8.85
N ALA A 120 19.11 6.87 8.55
CA ALA A 120 20.12 7.75 9.15
C ALA A 120 20.05 7.75 10.68
N THR A 121 18.85 7.61 11.24
CA THR A 121 18.60 7.53 12.69
C THR A 121 18.99 6.16 13.26
N HIS A 122 18.54 5.06 12.65
CA HIS A 122 18.54 3.72 13.23
C HIS A 122 19.57 2.75 12.61
N LEU A 123 20.45 3.22 11.72
CA LEU A 123 21.43 2.38 11.01
C LEU A 123 22.32 1.58 11.96
N ALA A 124 22.81 2.20 13.04
CA ALA A 124 23.68 1.53 14.00
C ALA A 124 23.01 0.31 14.66
N TRP A 125 21.68 0.37 14.84
CA TRP A 125 20.93 -0.72 15.46
C TRP A 125 20.81 -1.95 14.53
N ILE A 126 20.50 -1.73 13.24
CA ILE A 126 20.36 -2.84 12.27
C ILE A 126 21.71 -3.45 11.87
N GLN A 127 22.79 -2.66 11.92
CA GLN A 127 24.15 -3.15 11.67
C GLN A 127 24.63 -4.16 12.72
N SER A 128 24.00 -4.20 13.90
CA SER A 128 24.33 -5.20 14.92
C SER A 128 24.00 -6.62 14.42
N PRO A 129 24.94 -7.58 14.49
CA PRO A 129 24.74 -8.93 13.93
C PRO A 129 23.50 -9.65 14.46
N GLN A 130 23.15 -9.43 15.73
CA GLN A 130 21.99 -10.03 16.39
C GLN A 130 20.65 -9.52 15.83
N ASN A 131 20.62 -8.31 15.29
CA ASN A 131 19.42 -7.71 14.71
C ASN A 131 19.34 -7.96 13.21
N ARG A 132 20.49 -8.02 12.53
CA ARG A 132 20.57 -8.25 11.10
C ARG A 132 19.88 -9.54 10.66
N ILE A 133 20.05 -10.63 11.42
CA ILE A 133 19.44 -11.94 11.12
C ILE A 133 17.90 -11.96 11.13
N LYS A 134 17.26 -10.90 11.64
CA LYS A 134 15.79 -10.82 11.75
C LYS A 134 15.12 -10.33 10.47
N PHE A 135 15.89 -9.84 9.50
CA PHE A 135 15.41 -9.22 8.26
C PHE A 135 15.89 -9.98 7.03
N LYS A 136 15.20 -9.81 5.91
CA LYS A 136 15.56 -10.45 4.64
C LYS A 136 16.86 -9.88 4.09
N ASP A 137 17.68 -10.74 3.49
CA ASP A 137 18.94 -10.34 2.85
C ASP A 137 18.74 -9.31 1.73
N GLU A 138 17.63 -9.40 0.98
CA GLU A 138 17.30 -8.45 -0.09
C GLU A 138 17.12 -7.03 0.45
N PHE A 139 16.37 -6.89 1.54
CA PHE A 139 16.14 -5.62 2.22
C PHE A 139 17.44 -5.10 2.85
N LEU A 140 18.20 -5.95 3.52
CA LEU A 140 19.50 -5.56 4.09
C LEU A 140 20.48 -5.07 3.02
N ASN A 141 20.56 -5.77 1.88
CA ASN A 141 21.38 -5.35 0.75
C ASN A 141 20.92 -4.01 0.17
N PHE A 142 19.61 -3.73 0.15
CA PHE A 142 19.06 -2.45 -0.25
C PHE A 142 19.49 -1.32 0.70
N ILE A 143 19.40 -1.55 2.02
CA ILE A 143 19.83 -0.58 3.04
C ILE A 143 21.34 -0.34 3.01
N ASP A 144 22.13 -1.39 2.80
CA ASP A 144 23.60 -1.31 2.72
C ASP A 144 24.06 -0.54 1.48
N LYS A 145 23.38 -0.71 0.33
CA LYS A 145 23.69 0.01 -0.91
C LYS A 145 23.42 1.52 -0.81
N GLY A 146 22.46 1.93 0.02
CA GLY A 146 22.15 3.34 0.25
C GLY A 146 21.68 4.12 -0.99
N ASN A 147 21.30 3.44 -2.07
CA ASN A 147 20.83 4.07 -3.31
C ASN A 147 19.32 4.27 -3.24
N PHE A 148 18.91 5.43 -2.74
CA PHE A 148 17.52 5.87 -2.67
C PHE A 148 17.13 6.82 -3.82
N GLN A 149 18.02 7.00 -4.81
CA GLN A 149 17.77 7.87 -5.96
C GLN A 149 16.78 7.25 -6.93
N ILE A 150 15.75 8.02 -7.26
CA ILE A 150 14.78 7.72 -8.30
C ILE A 150 15.34 8.35 -9.57
N ALA A 151 15.70 7.51 -10.55
CA ALA A 151 16.16 7.95 -11.86
C ALA A 151 15.02 8.62 -12.65
#